data_AF-A0A7C5CC21-F1
#
_entry.id   AF-A0A7C5CC21-F1
#
_cell.length_a   1.000
_cell.length_b   1.000
_cell.length_c   1.000
_cell.angle_alpha   90.00
_cell.angle_beta   90.00
_cell.angle_gamma   90.00
#
_symmetry.space_group_name_H-M   'P 1'
#
loop_
_entity.id
_entity.type
_entity.pdbx_description
1 polymer ?
#
loop_
_entity_poly.entity_id
_entity_poly.type
_entity_poly.pdbx_seq_one_letter_code
_entity_poly.pdbx_strand_id
1 'polypeptide(L)' 'AAMDLAQTIAAKLGRAVKIGKQAFYTQAEMDLAEAYQFTGQAMAENMMYDETAEGVQAFIEKRPPEWTQD' A
#
# COMPACT_ATOMS: atom_id res chain seq x y z
N ALA A 1 21.69 -1.99 -8.90
CA ALA A 1 21.19 -1.01 -7.92
C ALA A 1 19.81 -0.46 -8.29
N ALA A 2 19.68 0.45 -9.27
CA ALA A 2 18.38 1.03 -9.62
C ALA A 2 17.36 -0.01 -10.15
N MET A 3 17.81 -0.94 -10.99
CA MET A 3 16.96 -2.02 -11.51
C MET A 3 16.48 -2.98 -10.41
N ASP A 4 17.35 -3.33 -9.46
CA ASP A 4 16.99 -4.25 -8.36
C ASP A 4 15.91 -3.62 -7.46
N LEU A 5 16.01 -2.31 -7.20
CA LEU A 5 14.99 -1.57 -6.48
C LEU A 5 13.68 -1.51 -7.26
N ALA A 6 13.73 -1.24 -8.56
CA ALA A 6 12.55 -1.20 -9.42
C ALA A 6 11.83 -2.56 -9.43
N GLN A 7 12.57 -3.67 -9.54
CA GLN A 7 12.02 -5.03 -9.45
C GLN A 7 11.38 -5.31 -8.09
N THR A 8 12.02 -4.86 -7.01
CA THR A 8 11.49 -5.00 -5.64
C THR A 8 10.15 -4.29 -5.48
N ILE A 9 10.01 -3.09 -6.05
CA ILE A 9 8.76 -2.31 -6.02
C ILE A 9 7.70 -2.97 -6.91
N ALA A 10 8.08 -3.40 -8.11
CA ALA A 10 7.17 -4.04 -9.08
C ALA A 10 6.60 -5.38 -8.57
N ALA A 11 7.30 -6.07 -7.66
CA ALA A 11 6.82 -7.30 -7.02
C ALA A 11 5.74 -7.08 -5.93
N LYS A 12 5.42 -5.83 -5.59
CA LYS A 12 4.38 -5.49 -4.60
C LYS A 12 3.02 -5.28 -5.28
N LEU A 13 1.96 -5.16 -4.48
CA LEU A 13 0.65 -4.76 -4.96
C LEU A 13 0.67 -3.30 -5.44
N GLY A 14 0.57 -3.07 -6.76
CA GLY A 14 0.71 -1.75 -7.36
C GLY A 14 -0.28 -0.71 -6.82
N ARG A 15 -1.53 -1.11 -6.56
CA ARG A 15 -2.56 -0.23 -5.96
C ARG A 15 -2.15 0.27 -4.58
N ALA A 16 -1.68 -0.61 -3.70
CA ALA A 16 -1.24 -0.25 -2.36
C ALA A 16 -0.02 0.69 -2.39
N VAL A 17 0.94 0.45 -3.30
CA VAL A 17 2.09 1.35 -3.51
C VAL A 17 1.62 2.74 -3.97
N LYS A 18 0.66 2.82 -4.90
CA LYS A 18 0.10 4.09 -5.39
C LYS A 18 -0.59 4.87 -4.27
N ILE A 19 -1.50 4.23 -3.52
CA ILE A 19 -2.24 4.85 -2.43
C ILE A 19 -1.29 5.34 -1.35
N GLY A 20 -0.38 4.48 -0.89
CA GLY A 20 0.58 4.83 0.16
C GLY A 20 1.51 5.98 -0.24
N LYS A 21 2.01 5.99 -1.49
CA LYS A 21 2.87 7.07 -1.98
C LYS A 21 2.12 8.40 -2.08
N GLN A 22 0.88 8.40 -2.58
CA GLN A 22 0.06 9.60 -2.61
C GLN A 22 -0.22 10.11 -1.20
N ALA A 23 -0.65 9.23 -0.30
CA ALA A 23 -0.93 9.59 1.08
C ALA A 23 0.32 10.15 1.80
N PHE A 24 1.50 9.58 1.54
CA PHE A 24 2.78 10.06 2.07
C PHE A 24 3.09 11.51 1.66
N TYR A 25 2.99 11.85 0.37
CA TYR A 25 3.27 13.21 -0.07
C TYR A 25 2.19 14.20 0.37
N THR A 26 0.93 13.79 0.41
CA THR A 26 -0.16 14.66 0.85
C THR A 26 -0.10 14.95 2.36
N GLN A 27 0.18 13.95 3.20
CA GLN A 27 0.29 14.16 4.64
C GLN A 27 1.50 15.01 5.05
N ALA A 28 2.55 15.04 4.22
CA ALA A 28 3.79 15.77 4.55
C ALA A 28 3.58 17.28 4.67
N GLU A 29 2.51 17.80 4.06
CA GLU A 29 2.11 19.21 4.10
C GLU A 29 1.06 19.50 5.20
N MET A 30 0.66 18.50 5.99
CA MET A 30 -0.37 18.59 7.03
C MET A 30 0.25 18.69 8.43
N ASP A 31 -0.53 19.21 9.38
CA ASP A 31 -0.17 19.03 10.79
C ASP A 31 -0.37 17.58 11.24
N LEU A 32 0.14 17.23 12.41
CA LEU A 32 0.12 15.86 12.91
C LEU A 32 -1.30 15.31 13.07
N ALA A 33 -2.23 16.11 13.58
CA ALA A 33 -3.59 15.65 13.85
C ALA A 33 -4.35 15.40 12.54
N GLU A 34 -4.22 16.32 11.59
CA GLU A 34 -4.78 16.19 10.24
C GLU A 34 -4.17 15.00 9.49
N ALA A 35 -2.85 14.83 9.56
CA ALA A 35 -2.14 13.71 8.94
C ALA A 35 -2.65 12.35 9.46
N TYR A 36 -2.87 12.21 10.77
CA TYR A 36 -3.43 11.00 11.35
C TYR A 36 -4.85 10.73 10.87
N GLN A 37 -5.71 11.75 10.83
CA GLN A 37 -7.07 11.59 10.36
C GLN A 37 -7.10 11.17 8.88
N PHE A 38 -6.35 11.87 8.03
CA PHE A 38 -6.27 11.62 6.59
C PHE A 38 -5.69 10.23 6.28
N THR A 39 -4.54 9.90 6.86
CA THR A 39 -3.89 8.60 6.59
C THR A 39 -4.68 7.43 7.16
N GLY A 40 -5.38 7.63 8.28
CA GLY A 40 -6.32 6.65 8.83
C GLY A 40 -7.41 6.26 7.84
N GLN A 41 -8.01 7.25 7.18
CA GLN A 41 -9.00 7.01 6.12
C GLN A 41 -8.40 6.31 4.91
N ALA A 42 -7.23 6.78 4.43
CA ALA A 42 -6.54 6.16 3.30
C ALA A 42 -6.17 4.68 3.56
N MET A 43 -5.77 4.34 4.79
CA MET A 43 -5.52 2.95 5.18
C MET A 43 -6.81 2.13 5.21
N ALA A 44 -7.91 2.68 5.75
CA ALA A 44 -9.19 2.00 5.79
C ALA A 44 -9.73 1.71 4.38
N GLU A 45 -9.65 2.68 3.48
CA GLU A 45 -10.02 2.51 2.05
C GLU A 45 -9.13 1.46 1.38
N ASN A 46 -7.82 1.48 1.62
CA ASN A 46 -6.92 0.48 1.06
C ASN A 46 -7.29 -0.95 1.49
N MET A 47 -7.80 -1.13 2.71
CA MET A 47 -8.24 -2.43 3.23
C MET A 47 -9.55 -2.93 2.61
N MET A 48 -10.32 -2.08 1.92
CA MET A 48 -11.57 -2.49 1.26
C MET A 48 -11.35 -3.18 -0.10
N TYR A 49 -10.12 -3.23 -0.58
CA TYR A 49 -9.77 -3.91 -1.83
C TYR A 49 -9.48 -5.41 -1.59
N ASP A 50 -10.07 -6.27 -2.42
CA ASP A 50 -9.89 -7.73 -2.35
C ASP A 50 -8.41 -8.13 -2.47
N GLU A 51 -7.65 -7.42 -3.30
CA GLU A 51 -6.22 -7.66 -3.49
C GLU A 51 -5.41 -7.33 -2.23
N THR A 52 -5.85 -6.34 -1.45
CA THR A 52 -5.26 -6.05 -0.14
C THR A 52 -5.56 -7.17 0.85
N ALA A 53 -6.80 -7.68 0.85
CA ALA A 53 -7.19 -8.80 1.70
C ALA A 53 -6.36 -10.06 1.41
N GLU A 54 -6.12 -10.38 0.14
CA GLU A 54 -5.22 -11.46 -0.28
C GLU A 54 -3.79 -11.24 0.21
N GLY A 55 -3.26 -10.02 0.11
CA GLY A 55 -1.93 -9.69 0.64
C GLY A 55 -1.80 -9.93 2.16
N VAL A 56 -2.83 -9.57 2.91
CA VAL A 56 -2.90 -9.81 4.36
C VAL A 56 -3.01 -11.29 4.67
N GLN A 57 -3.88 -12.02 3.96
CA GLN A 57 -4.07 -13.45 4.13
C GLN A 57 -2.78 -14.23 3.81
N ALA A 58 -2.12 -13.93 2.68
CA ALA A 58 -0.87 -14.54 2.28
C ALA A 58 0.24 -14.31 3.31
N PHE A 59 0.31 -13.11 3.91
CA PHE A 59 1.23 -12.82 5.00
C PHE A 59 0.96 -13.69 6.24
N ILE A 60 -0.30 -13.79 6.66
CA ILE A 60 -0.71 -14.63 7.81
C ILE A 60 -0.36 -16.10 7.54
N GLU A 61 -0.58 -16.57 6.32
CA GLU A 61 -0.33 -17.95 5.89
C GLU A 61 1.14 -18.23 5.52
N LYS A 62 2.02 -17.22 5.53
CA LYS A 62 3.45 -17.31 5.17
C LYS A 62 3.67 -17.87 3.76
N ARG A 63 2.83 -17.50 2.81
CA ARG A 63 2.95 -17.84 1.39
C ARG A 63 3.14 -16.58 0.53
N PRO A 64 3.65 -16.70 -0.71
CA PRO A 64 3.59 -15.61 -1.65
C PRO A 64 2.13 -15.20 -1.92
N PRO A 65 1.84 -13.88 -2.03
CA PRO A 65 0.52 -13.40 -2.41
C PRO A 65 0.27 -13.58 -3.91
N GLU A 66 -0.97 -13.88 -4.27
CA GLU A 66 -1.43 -13.96 -5.67
C GLU A 66 -2.09 -12.64 -6.05
N TRP A 67 -1.29 -11.71 -6.60
CA TRP A 67 -1.83 -10.41 -7.00
C TRP A 67 -2.62 -10.50 -8.31
N THR A 68 -3.87 -10.08 -8.27
CA THR A 68 -4.60 -9.67 -9.48
C THR A 68 -4.30 -8.18 -9.72
N GLN A 69 -3.63 -7.85 -10.82
CA GLN A 69 -3.31 -6.46 -11.16
C GLN A 69 -3.71 -6.19 -12.60
N ASP A 70 -4.77 -5.41 -12.79
CA ASP A 70 -5.16 -4.80 -14.08
C ASP A 70 -4.67 -3.34 -14.15
#